data_AF-A0A524GPH0-F1
#
_entry.id   AF-A0A524GPH0-F1
#
_cell.length_a   1.000
_cell.length_b   1.000
_cell.length_c   1.000
_cell.angle_alpha   90.00
_cell.angle_beta   90.00
_cell.angle_gamma   90.00
#
_symmetry.space_group_name_H-M   'P 1'
#
loop_
_entity.id
_entity.type
_entity.pdbx_description
1 polymer ?
#
loop_
_entity_poly.entity_id
_entity_poly.type
_entity_poly.pdbx_seq_one_letter_code
_entity_poly.pdbx_strand_id
1 'polypeptide(L)'
;DAEDRKLARLSEKIIRGMTEYKKEWPLETRDVDIDLAAGFEYRAMLEQLRADDLPRFEGRFKELLNENTIREVANFQSQLARERETIKERIAQINESLTQIDYNPGRYISLEAQITSDADIREFQAELRACTEGALSGSDNAQYSEAKFLQVRRIIERFRGREEYSDLDRRWTAKVSDVRNWFVFAASERWREDDSEHEHYADSGGKSGGQKEKLAYTVLAASLAYQFGLEWGAIRSRSFRFVVIDEAFGRGSDESAQYGLQLFAQLNLQLLIVTPLQKIHIIEPFVAGVGFVHNEDGRCSVLRNLSIEEYRAEKQRLKG
;
A
#
# COMPACT_ATOMS: atom_id res chain seq x y z
N ASP A 1 -14.82 -60.36 37.57
CA ASP A 1 -14.68 -59.02 38.19
C ASP A 1 -13.75 -58.04 37.49
N ALA A 2 -12.42 -58.24 37.47
CA ALA A 2 -11.50 -57.28 36.84
C ALA A 2 -11.61 -57.25 35.30
N GLU A 3 -11.85 -58.40 34.68
CA GLU A 3 -12.06 -58.52 33.23
C GLU A 3 -13.41 -57.96 32.79
N ASP A 4 -14.48 -58.20 33.54
CA ASP A 4 -15.82 -57.66 33.23
C ASP A 4 -15.85 -56.13 33.27
N ARG A 5 -15.14 -55.52 34.23
CA ARG A 5 -14.97 -54.06 34.28
C ARG A 5 -14.17 -53.51 33.10
N LYS A 6 -13.22 -54.27 32.58
CA LYS A 6 -12.41 -53.88 31.42
C LYS A 6 -13.24 -53.96 30.14
N LEU A 7 -14.05 -55.01 29.99
CA LEU A 7 -14.99 -55.17 28.87
C LEU A 7 -16.04 -54.06 28.86
N ALA A 8 -16.65 -53.74 30.01
CA ALA A 8 -17.62 -52.66 30.11
C ALA A 8 -17.06 -51.29 29.68
N ARG A 9 -15.82 -50.96 30.08
CA ARG A 9 -15.15 -49.71 29.68
C ARG A 9 -14.82 -49.65 28.19
N LEU A 10 -14.46 -50.78 27.58
CA LEU A 10 -14.21 -50.86 26.15
C LEU A 10 -15.50 -50.67 25.35
N SER A 11 -16.57 -51.32 25.79
CA SER A 11 -17.91 -51.18 25.21
C SER A 11 -18.39 -49.73 25.20
N GLU A 12 -18.28 -49.04 26.34
CA GLU A 12 -18.64 -47.63 26.48
C GLU A 12 -17.81 -46.73 25.55
N LYS A 13 -16.51 -47.01 25.42
CA LYS A 13 -15.61 -46.26 24.53
C LYS A 13 -15.99 -46.43 23.05
N ILE A 14 -16.37 -47.65 22.65
CA ILE A 14 -16.78 -47.96 21.27
C ILE A 14 -18.11 -47.26 20.95
N ILE A 15 -19.11 -47.38 21.83
CA ILE A 15 -20.43 -46.75 21.68
C ILE A 15 -20.29 -45.22 21.60
N ARG A 16 -19.43 -44.62 22.43
CA ARG A 16 -19.13 -43.18 22.35
C ARG A 16 -18.54 -42.78 21.00
N GLY A 17 -17.56 -43.53 20.49
CA GLY A 17 -16.97 -43.26 19.17
C GLY A 17 -17.99 -43.39 18.02
N MET A 18 -18.86 -44.40 18.07
CA MET A 18 -19.97 -44.58 17.14
C MET A 18 -20.97 -43.41 17.20
N THR A 19 -21.23 -42.88 18.40
CA THR A 19 -22.14 -41.76 18.63
C THR A 19 -21.57 -40.46 18.07
N GLU A 20 -20.31 -40.17 18.34
CA GLU A 20 -19.61 -39.00 17.81
C GLU A 20 -19.56 -39.03 16.29
N TYR A 21 -19.20 -40.17 15.70
CA TYR A 21 -19.17 -40.34 14.24
C TYR A 21 -20.54 -40.14 13.59
N LYS A 22 -21.61 -40.74 14.16
CA LYS A 22 -22.99 -40.57 13.65
C LYS A 22 -23.48 -39.12 13.76
N LYS A 23 -23.05 -38.39 14.78
CA LYS A 23 -23.37 -36.96 14.94
C LYS A 23 -22.70 -36.08 13.89
N GLU A 24 -21.46 -36.41 13.53
CA GLU A 24 -20.66 -35.63 12.58
C GLU A 24 -21.04 -35.95 11.12
N TRP A 25 -21.47 -37.19 10.83
CA TRP A 25 -21.80 -37.69 9.49
C TRP A 25 -23.21 -38.32 9.40
N PRO A 26 -24.28 -37.53 9.58
CA PRO A 26 -25.65 -38.05 9.72
C PRO A 26 -26.24 -38.63 8.43
N LEU A 27 -25.72 -38.27 7.25
CA LEU A 27 -26.20 -38.78 5.96
C LEU A 27 -25.66 -40.18 5.67
N GLU A 28 -24.38 -40.41 6.02
CA GLU A 28 -23.62 -41.63 5.76
C GLU A 28 -23.94 -42.73 6.79
N THR A 29 -24.39 -42.34 7.98
CA THR A 29 -24.70 -43.25 9.10
C THR A 29 -26.20 -43.40 9.37
N ARG A 30 -27.04 -42.99 8.41
CA ARG A 30 -28.51 -42.95 8.57
C ARG A 30 -29.09 -44.31 8.96
N ASP A 31 -28.58 -45.37 8.33
CA ASP A 31 -29.13 -46.73 8.44
C ASP A 31 -28.26 -47.63 9.35
N VAL A 32 -27.34 -47.05 10.14
CA VAL A 32 -26.44 -47.77 11.07
C VAL A 32 -26.76 -47.44 12.52
N ASP A 33 -26.89 -48.46 13.35
CA ASP A 33 -27.22 -48.32 14.77
C ASP A 33 -26.00 -48.08 15.64
N ILE A 34 -26.20 -47.36 16.76
CA ILE A 34 -25.16 -47.13 17.76
C ILE A 34 -25.19 -48.27 18.79
N ASP A 35 -24.74 -49.45 18.37
CA ASP A 35 -24.60 -50.61 19.24
C ASP A 35 -23.35 -51.44 18.89
N LEU A 36 -22.86 -52.22 19.86
CA LEU A 36 -21.72 -53.12 19.65
C LEU A 36 -22.00 -54.17 18.58
N ALA A 37 -23.26 -54.61 18.43
CA ALA A 37 -23.65 -55.53 17.37
C ALA A 37 -23.43 -54.94 15.97
N ALA A 38 -23.56 -53.61 15.81
CA ALA A 38 -23.32 -52.91 14.55
C ALA A 38 -21.83 -52.69 14.26
N GLY A 39 -20.91 -53.18 15.09
CA GLY A 39 -19.47 -52.99 14.91
C GLY A 39 -18.91 -53.46 13.56
N PHE A 40 -19.55 -54.44 12.92
CA PHE A 40 -19.17 -54.89 11.57
C PHE A 40 -19.52 -53.85 10.50
N GLU A 41 -20.60 -53.09 10.66
CA GLU A 41 -21.04 -52.03 9.72
C GLU A 41 -20.05 -50.87 9.75
N TYR A 42 -19.65 -50.41 10.94
CA TYR A 42 -18.60 -49.40 11.09
C TYR A 42 -17.24 -49.87 10.57
N ARG A 43 -16.93 -51.17 10.68
CA ARG A 43 -15.71 -51.74 10.11
C ARG A 43 -15.75 -51.78 8.59
N ALA A 44 -16.88 -52.15 8.00
CA ALA A 44 -17.09 -52.13 6.56
C ALA A 44 -17.00 -50.70 6.00
N MET A 45 -17.57 -49.71 6.70
CA MET A 45 -17.42 -48.29 6.36
C MET A 45 -15.95 -47.86 6.40
N LEU A 46 -15.20 -48.27 7.42
CA LEU A 46 -13.76 -47.96 7.53
C LEU A 46 -12.96 -48.62 6.41
N GLU A 47 -13.27 -49.87 6.06
CA GLU A 47 -12.61 -50.59 4.95
C GLU A 47 -12.92 -49.94 3.61
N GLN A 48 -14.18 -49.56 3.36
CA GLN A 48 -14.58 -48.84 2.16
C GLN A 48 -13.91 -47.45 2.06
N LEU A 49 -13.84 -46.70 3.16
CA LEU A 49 -13.12 -45.43 3.22
C LEU A 49 -11.63 -45.60 2.89
N ARG A 50 -11.00 -46.66 3.40
CA ARG A 50 -9.58 -46.96 3.15
C ARG A 50 -9.31 -47.47 1.73
N ALA A 51 -10.22 -48.27 1.18
CA ALA A 51 -10.05 -48.93 -0.12
C ALA A 51 -10.40 -48.01 -1.29
N ASP A 52 -11.57 -47.36 -1.24
CA ASP A 52 -12.15 -46.73 -2.43
C ASP A 52 -12.01 -45.22 -2.44
N ASP A 53 -12.16 -44.57 -1.30
CA ASP A 53 -12.37 -43.12 -1.27
C ASP A 53 -11.13 -42.34 -0.86
N LEU A 54 -10.39 -42.77 0.18
CA LEU A 54 -9.28 -41.98 0.71
C LEU A 54 -8.14 -41.78 -0.31
N PRO A 55 -7.64 -42.80 -1.04
CA PRO A 55 -6.58 -42.61 -2.03
C PRO A 55 -7.03 -41.73 -3.20
N ARG A 56 -8.29 -41.87 -3.63
CA ARG A 56 -8.90 -41.08 -4.70
C ARG A 56 -9.07 -39.62 -4.30
N PHE A 57 -9.59 -39.36 -3.10
CA PHE A 57 -9.73 -38.01 -2.56
C PHE A 57 -8.37 -37.37 -2.32
N GLU A 58 -7.37 -38.11 -1.83
CA GLU A 58 -6.01 -37.61 -1.70
C GLU A 58 -5.41 -37.21 -3.05
N GLY A 59 -5.59 -38.04 -4.09
CA GLY A 59 -5.16 -37.73 -5.46
C GLY A 59 -5.83 -36.49 -6.03
N ARG A 60 -7.16 -36.42 -5.97
CA ARG A 60 -7.94 -35.26 -6.46
C ARG A 60 -7.67 -33.99 -5.65
N PHE A 61 -7.46 -34.11 -4.35
CA PHE A 61 -7.08 -33.01 -3.48
C PHE A 61 -5.70 -32.48 -3.85
N LYS A 62 -4.72 -33.37 -4.10
CA LYS A 62 -3.39 -33.00 -4.61
C LYS A 62 -3.49 -32.28 -5.96
N GLU A 63 -4.29 -32.77 -6.91
CA GLU A 63 -4.51 -32.10 -8.21
C GLU A 63 -5.10 -30.70 -8.05
N LEU A 64 -6.20 -30.55 -7.29
CA LEU A 64 -6.84 -29.26 -7.06
C LEU A 64 -5.92 -28.25 -6.37
N LEU A 65 -5.08 -28.73 -5.44
CA LEU A 65 -4.07 -27.91 -4.77
C LEU A 65 -2.92 -27.49 -5.67
N ASN A 66 -2.39 -28.46 -6.43
CA ASN A 66 -1.22 -28.27 -7.26
C ASN A 66 -1.52 -27.40 -8.48
N GLU A 67 -2.66 -27.63 -9.14
CA GLU A 67 -2.96 -26.95 -10.41
C GLU A 67 -3.51 -25.55 -10.22
N ASN A 68 -4.39 -25.34 -9.24
CA ASN A 68 -5.10 -24.07 -9.08
C ASN A 68 -4.55 -23.22 -7.92
N THR A 69 -4.55 -23.71 -6.69
CA THR A 69 -4.33 -22.81 -5.53
C THR A 69 -2.91 -22.25 -5.46
N ILE A 70 -1.87 -23.08 -5.62
CA ILE A 70 -0.48 -22.61 -5.52
C ILE A 70 -0.11 -21.71 -6.70
N ARG A 71 -0.57 -22.06 -7.91
CA ARG A 71 -0.39 -21.23 -9.11
C ARG A 71 -1.00 -19.84 -8.90
N GLU A 72 -2.21 -19.77 -8.35
CA GLU A 72 -2.85 -18.48 -8.04
C GLU A 72 -2.08 -17.69 -6.97
N VAL A 73 -1.55 -18.33 -5.93
CA VAL A 73 -0.70 -17.66 -4.93
C VAL A 73 0.60 -17.14 -5.56
N ALA A 74 1.22 -17.91 -6.45
CA ALA A 74 2.42 -17.50 -7.17
C ALA A 74 2.14 -16.33 -8.13
N ASN A 75 1.00 -16.37 -8.83
CA ASN A 75 0.54 -15.25 -9.67
C ASN A 75 0.31 -14.01 -8.82
N PHE A 76 -0.36 -14.14 -7.67
CA PHE A 76 -0.61 -13.04 -6.75
C PHE A 76 0.70 -12.42 -6.22
N GLN A 77 1.65 -13.24 -5.78
CA GLN A 77 2.97 -12.77 -5.36
C GLN A 77 3.68 -12.03 -6.50
N SER A 78 3.61 -12.57 -7.73
CA SER A 78 4.22 -11.96 -8.91
C SER A 78 3.60 -10.60 -9.23
N GLN A 79 2.27 -10.47 -9.08
CA GLN A 79 1.59 -9.19 -9.26
C GLN A 79 2.03 -8.17 -8.20
N LEU A 80 2.12 -8.55 -6.93
CA LEU A 80 2.61 -7.67 -5.86
C LEU A 80 4.06 -7.24 -6.12
N ALA A 81 4.92 -8.15 -6.56
CA ALA A 81 6.30 -7.84 -6.93
C ALA A 81 6.36 -6.84 -8.10
N ARG A 82 5.50 -7.00 -9.11
CA ARG A 82 5.42 -6.08 -10.25
C ARG A 82 4.99 -4.66 -9.82
N GLU A 83 3.98 -4.55 -8.98
CA GLU A 83 3.55 -3.24 -8.45
C GLU A 83 4.64 -2.60 -7.58
N ARG A 84 5.36 -3.41 -6.80
CA ARG A 84 6.53 -2.96 -6.02
C ARG A 84 7.62 -2.37 -6.91
N GLU A 85 7.97 -3.04 -8.00
CA GLU A 85 8.98 -2.51 -8.95
C GLU A 85 8.47 -1.27 -9.69
N THR A 86 7.17 -1.23 -10.03
CA THR A 86 6.54 -0.04 -10.63
C THR A 86 6.68 1.20 -9.74
N ILE A 87 6.54 1.05 -8.42
CA ILE A 87 6.77 2.14 -7.45
C ILE A 87 8.23 2.61 -7.52
N LYS A 88 9.20 1.70 -7.51
CA LYS A 88 10.62 2.06 -7.57
C LYS A 88 10.99 2.76 -8.88
N GLU A 89 10.50 2.27 -10.00
CA GLU A 89 10.71 2.89 -11.33
C GLU A 89 10.17 4.31 -11.37
N ARG A 90 8.96 4.54 -10.83
CA ARG A 90 8.38 5.90 -10.73
C ARG A 90 9.22 6.82 -9.86
N ILE A 91 9.74 6.34 -8.74
CA ILE A 91 10.61 7.15 -7.86
C ILE A 91 11.91 7.50 -8.59
N ALA A 92 12.51 6.55 -9.30
CA ALA A 92 13.72 6.80 -10.10
C ALA A 92 13.46 7.91 -11.13
N GLN A 93 12.34 7.86 -11.84
CA GLN A 93 11.95 8.89 -12.81
C GLN A 93 11.67 10.26 -12.16
N ILE A 94 11.04 10.29 -10.98
CA ILE A 94 10.87 11.55 -10.23
C ILE A 94 12.23 12.10 -9.80
N ASN A 95 13.16 11.23 -9.37
CA ASN A 95 14.52 11.63 -9.00
C ASN A 95 15.32 12.21 -10.17
N GLU A 96 15.11 11.72 -11.40
CA GLU A 96 15.70 12.36 -12.59
C GLU A 96 15.28 13.83 -12.70
N SER A 97 14.02 14.15 -12.42
CA SER A 97 13.53 15.54 -12.40
C SER A 97 14.04 16.31 -11.18
N LEU A 98 14.07 15.70 -10.00
CA LEU A 98 14.54 16.36 -8.77
C LEU A 98 16.02 16.71 -8.82
N THR A 99 16.84 15.88 -9.47
CA THR A 99 18.27 16.18 -9.64
C THR A 99 18.49 17.42 -10.49
N GLN A 100 17.54 17.83 -11.34
CA GLN A 100 17.65 19.05 -12.14
C GLN A 100 17.25 20.31 -11.36
N ILE A 101 16.59 20.15 -10.21
CA ILE A 101 16.13 21.25 -9.36
C ILE A 101 17.20 21.54 -8.31
N ASP A 102 17.67 22.78 -8.27
CA ASP A 102 18.55 23.23 -7.20
C ASP A 102 17.70 23.53 -5.96
N TYR A 103 17.73 22.60 -4.99
CA TYR A 103 17.08 22.80 -3.69
C TYR A 103 17.79 23.89 -2.89
N ASN A 104 19.12 23.86 -2.91
CA ASN A 104 20.00 24.94 -2.49
C ASN A 104 21.16 25.03 -3.49
N PRO A 105 21.94 26.13 -3.53
CA PRO A 105 23.09 26.21 -4.42
C PRO A 105 24.02 25.00 -4.25
N GLY A 106 24.22 24.24 -5.34
CA GLY A 106 25.04 23.03 -5.37
C GLY A 106 24.43 21.77 -4.73
N ARG A 107 23.15 21.80 -4.34
CA ARG A 107 22.47 20.69 -3.64
C ARG A 107 21.11 20.38 -4.26
N TYR A 108 20.77 19.10 -4.27
CA TYR A 108 19.52 18.59 -4.83
C TYR A 108 18.83 17.63 -3.86
N ILE A 109 17.56 17.30 -4.13
CA ILE A 109 16.80 16.34 -3.33
C ILE A 109 16.73 14.99 -4.07
N SER A 110 16.93 13.89 -3.34
CA SER A 110 16.65 12.54 -3.80
C SER A 110 15.58 11.91 -2.92
N LEU A 111 14.54 11.34 -3.53
CA LEU A 111 13.54 10.54 -2.84
C LEU A 111 14.05 9.11 -2.65
N GLU A 112 13.90 8.59 -1.45
CA GLU A 112 14.29 7.23 -1.09
C GLU A 112 13.06 6.39 -0.76
N ALA A 113 12.95 5.22 -1.41
CA ALA A 113 12.00 4.17 -1.03
C ALA A 113 12.71 3.14 -0.15
N GLN A 114 12.64 3.34 1.16
CA GLN A 114 13.19 2.40 2.13
C GLN A 114 12.18 1.28 2.39
N ILE A 115 12.66 0.05 2.62
CA ILE A 115 11.77 -1.08 2.95
C ILE A 115 11.21 -0.87 4.36
N THR A 116 9.90 -1.05 4.51
CA THR A 116 9.23 -0.94 5.81
C THR A 116 9.80 -1.91 6.85
N SER A 117 9.92 -1.46 8.09
CA SER A 117 10.25 -2.30 9.24
C SER A 117 9.02 -2.97 9.86
N ASP A 118 7.82 -2.73 9.31
CA ASP A 118 6.58 -3.30 9.81
C ASP A 118 6.62 -4.84 9.84
N ALA A 119 6.29 -5.41 11.00
CA ALA A 119 6.40 -6.84 11.22
C ALA A 119 5.38 -7.63 10.39
N ASP A 120 4.13 -7.15 10.28
CA ASP A 120 3.07 -7.85 9.54
C ASP A 120 3.44 -8.00 8.06
N ILE A 121 4.00 -6.94 7.48
CA ILE A 121 4.37 -6.90 6.07
C ILE A 121 5.58 -7.81 5.81
N ARG A 122 6.59 -7.77 6.70
CA ARG A 122 7.77 -8.64 6.58
C ARG A 122 7.41 -10.12 6.73
N GLU A 123 6.57 -10.46 7.70
CA GLU A 123 6.07 -11.82 7.92
C GLU A 123 5.30 -12.31 6.70
N PHE A 124 4.33 -11.52 6.21
CA PHE A 124 3.54 -11.86 5.03
C PHE A 124 4.40 -12.10 3.78
N GLN A 125 5.40 -11.25 3.52
CA GLN A 125 6.32 -11.44 2.40
C GLN A 125 7.20 -12.70 2.54
N ALA A 126 7.56 -13.07 3.78
CA ALA A 126 8.28 -14.31 4.04
C ALA A 126 7.38 -15.54 3.82
N GLU A 127 6.14 -15.49 4.32
CA GLU A 127 5.14 -16.54 4.12
C GLU A 127 4.83 -16.78 2.64
N LEU A 128 4.60 -15.72 1.86
CA LEU A 128 4.38 -15.83 0.42
C LEU A 128 5.57 -16.47 -0.31
N ARG A 129 6.81 -16.07 0.03
CA ARG A 129 8.01 -16.66 -0.56
C ARG A 129 8.17 -18.13 -0.20
N ALA A 130 7.94 -18.50 1.05
CA ALA A 130 8.00 -19.89 1.48
C ALA A 130 6.96 -20.77 0.77
N CYS A 131 5.77 -20.22 0.47
CA CYS A 131 4.72 -20.93 -0.27
C CYS A 131 5.10 -21.20 -1.73
N THR A 132 5.85 -20.31 -2.37
CA THR A 132 6.18 -20.39 -3.80
C THR A 132 7.56 -20.99 -4.08
N GLU A 133 8.44 -21.06 -3.08
CA GLU A 133 9.73 -21.74 -3.17
C GLU A 133 9.58 -23.21 -3.59
N GLY A 134 10.28 -23.60 -4.65
CA GLY A 134 10.27 -24.96 -5.19
C GLY A 134 9.04 -25.36 -6.01
N ALA A 135 7.97 -24.56 -6.05
CA ALA A 135 6.82 -24.81 -6.93
C ALA A 135 7.14 -24.54 -8.42
N LEU A 136 8.11 -23.66 -8.69
CA LEU A 136 8.54 -23.25 -10.03
C LEU A 136 9.75 -24.04 -10.58
N SER A 137 10.36 -24.91 -9.78
CA SER A 137 11.62 -25.60 -10.13
C SER A 137 11.43 -26.87 -10.97
N GLY A 138 10.19 -27.24 -11.31
CA GLY A 138 9.89 -28.28 -12.31
C GLY A 138 10.45 -29.68 -12.04
N SER A 139 10.97 -29.98 -10.86
CA SER A 139 11.37 -31.33 -10.50
C SER A 139 10.13 -32.14 -10.12
N ASP A 140 9.67 -32.99 -11.03
CA ASP A 140 8.48 -33.86 -10.95
C ASP A 140 8.42 -34.80 -9.73
N ASN A 141 9.42 -34.77 -8.83
CA ASN A 141 9.51 -35.60 -7.63
C ASN A 141 9.74 -34.82 -6.33
N ALA A 142 9.68 -33.48 -6.34
CA ALA A 142 9.65 -32.74 -5.08
C ALA A 142 8.26 -32.91 -4.45
N GLN A 143 8.12 -33.88 -3.56
CA GLN A 143 6.94 -34.10 -2.72
C GLN A 143 6.34 -32.77 -2.26
N TYR A 144 5.23 -32.40 -2.88
CA TYR A 144 4.32 -31.37 -2.40
C TYR A 144 3.84 -31.82 -1.03
N SER A 145 4.39 -31.19 0.02
CA SER A 145 4.15 -31.60 1.40
C SER A 145 2.87 -30.97 1.93
N GLU A 146 2.15 -31.70 2.78
CA GLU A 146 1.05 -31.19 3.60
C GLU A 146 1.41 -29.88 4.30
N ALA A 147 2.69 -29.71 4.68
CA ALA A 147 3.21 -28.48 5.27
C ALA A 147 3.00 -27.23 4.37
N LYS A 148 3.20 -27.35 3.05
CA LYS A 148 2.94 -26.23 2.11
C LYS A 148 1.46 -25.92 1.98
N PHE A 149 0.61 -26.96 1.97
CA PHE A 149 -0.83 -26.75 1.99
C PHE A 149 -1.27 -25.98 3.23
N LEU A 150 -0.80 -26.40 4.42
CA LEU A 150 -1.12 -25.73 5.67
C LEU A 150 -0.63 -24.28 5.69
N GLN A 151 0.51 -23.98 5.07
CA GLN A 151 1.00 -22.61 4.90
C GLN A 151 0.06 -21.76 4.04
N VAL A 152 -0.29 -22.24 2.84
CA VAL A 152 -1.20 -21.52 1.93
C VAL A 152 -2.58 -21.36 2.56
N ARG A 153 -3.09 -22.41 3.21
CA ARG A 153 -4.39 -22.39 3.90
C ARG A 153 -4.43 -21.30 4.97
N ARG A 154 -3.37 -21.15 5.78
CA ARG A 154 -3.29 -20.10 6.81
C ARG A 154 -3.44 -18.69 6.22
N ILE A 155 -2.76 -18.41 5.11
CA ILE A 155 -2.84 -17.10 4.44
C ILE A 155 -4.26 -16.85 3.93
N ILE A 156 -4.85 -17.83 3.26
CA ILE A 156 -6.21 -17.73 2.69
C ILE A 156 -7.27 -17.60 3.79
N GLU A 157 -7.17 -18.37 4.87
CA GLU A 157 -8.08 -18.28 6.03
C GLU A 157 -8.00 -16.90 6.67
N ARG A 158 -6.79 -16.34 6.80
CA ARG A 158 -6.59 -14.98 7.30
C ARG A 158 -7.20 -13.93 6.35
N PHE A 159 -7.05 -14.10 5.02
CA PHE A 159 -7.70 -13.21 4.05
C PHE A 159 -9.23 -13.29 4.07
N ARG A 160 -9.80 -14.47 4.31
CA ARG A 160 -11.26 -14.65 4.44
C ARG A 160 -11.82 -14.01 5.71
N GLY A 161 -10.97 -13.76 6.70
CA GLY A 161 -11.34 -13.29 8.03
C GLY A 161 -11.79 -14.44 8.91
N ARG A 162 -11.00 -14.73 9.95
CA ARG A 162 -11.33 -15.76 10.94
C ARG A 162 -12.47 -15.27 11.85
N GLU A 163 -13.38 -16.15 12.25
CA GLU A 163 -14.63 -15.77 12.97
C GLU A 163 -14.37 -14.90 14.21
N GLU A 164 -13.32 -15.19 14.99
CA GLU A 164 -12.96 -14.44 16.20
C GLU A 164 -12.10 -13.18 15.94
N TYR A 165 -11.57 -13.01 14.72
CA TYR A 165 -10.59 -11.96 14.37
C TYR A 165 -10.95 -11.15 13.11
N SER A 166 -12.20 -11.22 12.64
CA SER A 166 -12.63 -10.69 11.33
C SER A 166 -12.20 -9.24 11.05
N ASP A 167 -12.36 -8.32 12.02
CA ASP A 167 -11.95 -6.92 11.83
C ASP A 167 -10.43 -6.72 11.81
N LEU A 168 -9.69 -7.48 12.63
CA LEU A 168 -8.22 -7.45 12.64
C LEU A 168 -7.67 -8.01 11.34
N ASP A 169 -8.22 -9.12 10.86
CA ASP A 169 -7.84 -9.79 9.63
C ASP A 169 -8.16 -8.93 8.39
N ARG A 170 -9.29 -8.20 8.40
CA ARG A 170 -9.62 -7.23 7.33
C ARG A 170 -8.60 -6.09 7.27
N ARG A 171 -8.24 -5.50 8.42
CA ARG A 171 -7.22 -4.44 8.49
C ARG A 171 -5.85 -4.94 8.06
N TRP A 172 -5.47 -6.13 8.53
CA TRP A 172 -4.23 -6.78 8.14
C TRP A 172 -4.19 -7.02 6.63
N THR A 173 -5.25 -7.58 6.05
CA THR A 173 -5.35 -7.85 4.62
C THR A 173 -5.15 -6.57 3.81
N ALA A 174 -5.91 -5.52 4.11
CA ALA A 174 -5.78 -4.22 3.44
C ALA A 174 -4.37 -3.62 3.57
N LYS A 175 -3.72 -3.80 4.73
CA LYS A 175 -2.37 -3.32 5.00
C LYS A 175 -1.33 -4.07 4.17
N VAL A 176 -1.35 -5.41 4.18
CA VAL A 176 -0.31 -6.23 3.54
C VAL A 176 -0.49 -6.37 2.03
N SER A 177 -1.73 -6.29 1.53
CA SER A 177 -2.01 -6.35 0.08
C SER A 177 -1.66 -5.05 -0.65
N ASP A 178 -1.64 -3.92 0.05
CA ASP A 178 -1.27 -2.63 -0.52
C ASP A 178 0.25 -2.45 -0.47
N VAL A 179 0.91 -2.58 -1.63
CA VAL A 179 2.36 -2.45 -1.78
C VAL A 179 2.90 -1.08 -1.39
N ARG A 180 2.06 -0.05 -1.30
CA ARG A 180 2.49 1.28 -0.83
C ARG A 180 2.95 1.25 0.62
N ASN A 181 2.33 0.39 1.44
CA ASN A 181 2.71 0.21 2.84
C ASN A 181 4.04 -0.55 2.99
N TRP A 182 4.55 -1.15 1.92
CA TRP A 182 5.82 -1.90 1.94
C TRP A 182 7.04 -0.98 1.95
N PHE A 183 6.81 0.32 1.73
CA PHE A 183 7.84 1.34 1.72
C PHE A 183 7.62 2.38 2.81
N VAL A 184 8.72 2.90 3.31
CA VAL A 184 8.79 4.16 4.03
C VAL A 184 9.54 5.13 3.14
N PHE A 185 8.94 6.28 2.86
CA PHE A 185 9.52 7.28 2.00
C PHE A 185 10.31 8.29 2.84
N ALA A 186 11.51 8.60 2.38
CA ALA A 186 12.34 9.67 2.93
C ALA A 186 12.86 10.54 1.79
N ALA A 187 13.37 11.73 2.13
CA ALA A 187 14.11 12.56 1.19
C ALA A 187 15.51 12.80 1.73
N SER A 188 16.51 12.72 0.86
CA SER A 188 17.91 13.01 1.16
C SER A 188 18.33 14.25 0.38
N GLU A 189 18.76 15.30 1.07
CA GLU A 189 19.48 16.42 0.45
C GLU A 189 20.92 15.99 0.20
N ARG A 190 21.36 16.08 -1.05
CA ARG A 190 22.65 15.56 -1.49
C ARG A 190 23.45 16.65 -2.21
N TRP A 191 24.77 16.60 -2.03
CA TRP A 191 25.69 17.46 -2.77
C TRP A 191 25.77 17.01 -4.22
N ARG A 192 25.71 17.97 -5.15
CA ARG A 192 25.80 17.69 -6.59
C ARG A 192 27.20 17.25 -7.01
N GLU A 193 28.23 17.64 -6.27
CA GLU A 193 29.64 17.38 -6.62
C GLU A 193 30.08 15.93 -6.40
N ASP A 194 29.66 15.30 -5.31
CA ASP A 194 30.14 13.98 -4.88
C ASP A 194 29.02 13.01 -4.50
N ASP A 195 27.76 13.44 -4.63
CA ASP A 195 26.58 12.69 -4.22
C ASP A 195 26.57 12.33 -2.72
N SER A 196 27.29 13.06 -1.87
CA SER A 196 27.26 12.81 -0.42
C SER A 196 25.96 13.34 0.21
N GLU A 197 25.43 12.62 1.20
CA GLU A 197 24.26 13.06 1.95
C GLU A 197 24.62 14.24 2.86
N HIS A 198 23.89 15.34 2.71
CA HIS A 198 23.99 16.52 3.56
C HIS A 198 22.95 16.48 4.68
N GLU A 199 21.68 16.21 4.34
CA GLU A 199 20.59 16.19 5.31
C GLU A 199 19.54 15.13 4.94
N HIS A 200 19.09 14.37 5.95
CA HIS A 200 18.06 13.35 5.78
C HIS A 200 16.72 13.79 6.37
N TYR A 201 15.66 13.69 5.59
CA TYR A 201 14.29 14.06 5.93
C TYR A 201 13.40 12.80 6.04
N ALA A 202 13.23 12.31 7.26
CA ALA A 202 12.29 11.25 7.60
C ALA A 202 10.95 11.83 8.11
N ASP A 203 9.85 11.13 7.82
CA ASP A 203 8.44 11.52 8.10
C ASP A 203 8.16 11.95 9.55
N SER A 204 8.98 11.50 10.51
CA SER A 204 8.80 11.74 11.96
C SER A 204 9.83 12.69 12.61
N GLY A 205 10.75 13.29 11.85
CA GLY A 205 11.83 14.14 12.40
C GLY A 205 11.42 15.60 12.65
N GLY A 206 11.72 16.12 13.85
CA GLY A 206 11.40 17.48 14.34
C GLY A 206 12.10 18.64 13.60
N LYS A 207 11.83 18.80 12.32
CA LYS A 207 12.31 19.91 11.47
C LYS A 207 11.37 21.12 11.50
N SER A 208 11.89 22.30 11.13
CA SER A 208 11.10 23.54 11.09
C SER A 208 10.02 23.47 10.02
N GLY A 209 8.88 24.13 10.26
CA GLY A 209 7.76 24.14 9.31
C GLY A 209 8.16 24.63 7.90
N GLY A 210 9.08 25.60 7.82
CA GLY A 210 9.58 26.14 6.56
C GLY A 210 10.36 25.14 5.71
N GLN A 211 11.16 24.26 6.32
CA GLN A 211 11.88 23.20 5.58
C GLN A 211 10.91 22.16 5.00
N LYS A 212 9.88 21.77 5.77
CA LYS A 212 8.86 20.83 5.31
C LYS A 212 8.11 21.39 4.10
N GLU A 213 7.78 22.68 4.11
CA GLU A 213 7.13 23.32 2.96
C GLU A 213 8.05 23.42 1.74
N LYS A 214 9.31 23.84 1.91
CA LYS A 214 10.27 23.93 0.81
C LYS A 214 10.46 22.57 0.12
N LEU A 215 10.59 21.50 0.91
CA LEU A 215 10.66 20.13 0.41
C LEU A 215 9.37 19.75 -0.32
N ALA A 216 8.20 20.01 0.26
CA ALA A 216 6.91 19.71 -0.36
C ALA A 216 6.74 20.40 -1.72
N TYR A 217 7.10 21.68 -1.85
CA TYR A 217 7.06 22.38 -3.13
C TYR A 217 8.04 21.78 -4.15
N THR A 218 9.23 21.39 -3.71
CA THR A 218 10.23 20.75 -4.58
C THR A 218 9.73 19.42 -5.13
N VAL A 219 9.18 18.57 -4.26
CA VAL A 219 8.62 17.26 -4.64
C VAL A 219 7.39 17.43 -5.53
N LEU A 220 6.53 18.39 -5.24
CA LEU A 220 5.34 18.68 -6.05
C LEU A 220 5.73 19.18 -7.45
N ALA A 221 6.68 20.10 -7.53
CA ALA A 221 7.20 20.61 -8.79
C ALA A 221 7.84 19.50 -9.64
N ALA A 222 8.66 18.64 -9.05
CA ALA A 222 9.23 17.50 -9.76
C ALA A 222 8.17 16.49 -10.20
N SER A 223 7.17 16.24 -9.37
CA SER A 223 6.06 15.34 -9.71
C SER A 223 5.23 15.88 -10.88
N LEU A 224 5.00 17.20 -10.91
CA LEU A 224 4.34 17.87 -12.04
C LEU A 224 5.23 17.86 -13.29
N ALA A 225 6.54 18.08 -13.13
CA ALA A 225 7.50 17.97 -14.22
C ALA A 225 7.45 16.58 -14.86
N TYR A 226 7.46 15.53 -14.04
CA TYR A 226 7.27 14.16 -14.48
C TYR A 226 5.93 13.94 -15.19
N GLN A 227 4.81 14.34 -14.58
CA GLN A 227 3.46 14.06 -15.11
C GLN A 227 3.19 14.76 -16.45
N PHE A 228 3.76 15.95 -16.67
CA PHE A 228 3.61 16.68 -17.92
C PHE A 228 4.74 16.40 -18.93
N GLY A 229 5.73 15.56 -18.59
CA GLY A 229 6.90 15.29 -19.43
C GLY A 229 7.73 16.55 -19.69
N LEU A 230 7.92 17.37 -18.66
CA LEU A 230 8.56 18.67 -18.76
C LEU A 230 10.07 18.52 -18.87
N GLU A 231 10.60 18.79 -20.05
CA GLU A 231 12.03 19.04 -20.21
C GLU A 231 12.35 20.44 -19.68
N TRP A 232 13.22 20.51 -18.67
CA TRP A 232 13.74 21.78 -18.14
C TRP A 232 14.45 22.56 -19.25
N GLY A 233 13.96 23.76 -19.55
CA GLY A 233 14.52 24.63 -20.60
C GLY A 233 13.96 24.44 -22.01
N ALA A 234 13.04 23.49 -22.24
CA ALA A 234 12.39 23.33 -23.54
C ALA A 234 11.12 24.18 -23.65
N ILE A 235 11.13 25.18 -24.55
CA ILE A 235 9.97 26.08 -24.81
C ILE A 235 8.86 25.39 -25.63
N ARG A 236 8.89 24.06 -25.81
CA ARG A 236 8.01 23.38 -26.77
C ARG A 236 7.21 22.25 -26.17
N SER A 237 6.08 22.59 -25.57
CA SER A 237 4.89 21.74 -25.70
C SER A 237 3.63 22.59 -25.59
N ARG A 238 2.67 22.41 -26.51
CA ARG A 238 1.31 22.99 -26.46
C ARG A 238 0.46 22.33 -25.36
N SER A 239 1.02 22.09 -24.19
CA SER A 239 0.35 21.49 -23.03
C SER A 239 -0.19 22.59 -22.14
N PHE A 240 -1.47 22.52 -21.77
CA PHE A 240 -2.03 23.38 -20.73
C PHE A 240 -1.59 22.85 -19.35
N ARG A 241 -0.84 23.65 -18.60
CA ARG A 241 -0.29 23.30 -17.29
C ARG A 241 -0.82 24.27 -16.25
N PHE A 242 -1.91 23.91 -15.59
CA PHE A 242 -2.57 24.80 -14.63
C PHE A 242 -2.62 24.16 -13.24
N VAL A 243 -2.18 24.91 -12.24
CA VAL A 243 -2.11 24.47 -10.84
C VAL A 243 -2.89 25.46 -9.98
N VAL A 244 -3.83 24.94 -9.19
CA VAL A 244 -4.55 25.70 -8.17
C VAL A 244 -3.96 25.33 -6.81
N ILE A 245 -3.54 26.32 -6.04
CA ILE A 245 -3.02 26.13 -4.68
C ILE A 245 -3.94 26.88 -3.73
N ASP A 246 -4.70 26.13 -2.94
CA ASP A 246 -5.53 26.68 -1.87
C ASP A 246 -4.71 26.83 -0.58
N GLU A 247 -5.01 27.87 0.19
CA GLU A 247 -4.27 28.30 1.39
C GLU A 247 -2.73 28.34 1.21
N ALA A 248 -2.29 28.72 0.01
CA ALA A 248 -0.88 28.71 -0.33
C ALA A 248 -0.08 29.67 0.57
N PHE A 249 1.12 29.25 0.98
CA PHE A 249 2.09 30.10 1.68
C PHE A 249 1.60 30.70 3.02
N GLY A 250 0.49 30.18 3.57
CA GLY A 250 -0.12 30.69 4.80
C GLY A 250 0.65 30.34 6.08
N ARG A 251 1.34 29.19 6.11
CA ARG A 251 2.07 28.67 7.29
C ARG A 251 3.60 28.68 7.14
N GLY A 252 4.08 28.97 5.94
CA GLY A 252 5.49 28.95 5.58
C GLY A 252 6.26 30.21 5.89
N SER A 253 7.59 30.06 5.88
CA SER A 253 8.49 31.21 5.78
C SER A 253 8.39 31.85 4.40
N ASP A 254 8.67 33.15 4.34
CA ASP A 254 8.60 33.91 3.10
C ASP A 254 9.63 33.40 2.07
N GLU A 255 10.79 32.92 2.53
CA GLU A 255 11.82 32.30 1.70
C GLU A 255 11.33 31.01 1.01
N SER A 256 10.64 30.13 1.74
CA SER A 256 10.11 28.87 1.18
C SER A 256 9.02 29.14 0.13
N ALA A 257 8.19 30.15 0.39
CA ALA A 257 7.16 30.59 -0.55
C ALA A 257 7.76 31.15 -1.84
N GLN A 258 8.75 32.03 -1.72
CA GLN A 258 9.43 32.62 -2.86
C GLN A 258 10.18 31.56 -3.70
N TYR A 259 10.83 30.59 -3.04
CA TYR A 259 11.44 29.45 -3.70
C TYR A 259 10.41 28.64 -4.50
N GLY A 260 9.26 28.29 -3.89
CA GLY A 260 8.20 27.54 -4.59
C GLY A 260 7.66 28.28 -5.82
N LEU A 261 7.44 29.59 -5.71
CA LEU A 261 6.98 30.43 -6.83
C LEU A 261 8.01 30.51 -7.97
N GLN A 262 9.31 30.66 -7.64
CA GLN A 262 10.38 30.62 -8.64
C GLN A 262 10.42 29.28 -9.38
N LEU A 263 10.27 28.19 -8.63
CA LEU A 263 10.29 26.84 -9.19
C LEU A 263 9.14 26.60 -10.17
N PHE A 264 7.93 27.02 -9.80
CA PHE A 264 6.77 26.92 -10.70
C PHE A 264 6.89 27.80 -11.95
N ALA A 265 7.48 29.00 -11.81
CA ALA A 265 7.77 29.87 -12.94
C ALA A 265 8.77 29.23 -13.92
N GLN A 266 9.82 28.58 -13.41
CA GLN A 266 10.80 27.86 -14.24
C GLN A 266 10.18 26.68 -14.99
N LEU A 267 9.22 25.99 -14.37
CA LEU A 267 8.44 24.91 -15.00
C LEU A 267 7.36 25.40 -15.98
N ASN A 268 7.21 26.72 -16.14
CA ASN A 268 6.21 27.36 -16.98
C ASN A 268 4.78 26.88 -16.66
N LEU A 269 4.47 26.79 -15.37
CA LEU A 269 3.13 26.44 -14.86
C LEU A 269 2.28 27.72 -14.72
N GLN A 270 1.02 27.65 -15.15
CA GLN A 270 0.03 28.68 -14.88
C GLN A 270 -0.55 28.47 -13.47
N LEU A 271 -0.42 29.45 -12.60
CA LEU A 271 -0.82 29.34 -11.20
C LEU A 271 -2.11 30.13 -10.92
N LEU A 272 -3.01 29.53 -10.14
CA LEU A 272 -4.07 30.22 -9.41
C LEU A 272 -3.84 29.99 -7.92
N ILE A 273 -3.57 31.07 -7.20
CA ILE A 273 -3.19 31.01 -5.79
C ILE A 273 -4.30 31.63 -4.96
N VAL A 274 -4.85 30.87 -4.01
CA VAL A 274 -5.78 31.36 -3.01
C VAL A 274 -5.02 31.48 -1.70
N THR A 275 -4.90 32.71 -1.19
CA THR A 275 -4.11 33.02 0.00
C THR A 275 -4.77 34.12 0.82
N PRO A 276 -4.58 34.16 2.16
CA PRO A 276 -4.87 35.34 2.95
C PRO A 276 -4.12 36.58 2.44
N LEU A 277 -4.73 37.76 2.64
CA LEU A 277 -4.24 39.06 2.15
C LEU A 277 -2.83 39.43 2.65
N GLN A 278 -2.42 38.89 3.79
CA GLN A 278 -1.14 39.18 4.45
C GLN A 278 0.09 38.77 3.62
N LYS A 279 -0.04 37.74 2.77
CA LYS A 279 1.07 37.15 2.00
C LYS A 279 1.19 37.69 0.58
N ILE A 280 0.38 38.68 0.21
CA ILE A 280 0.34 39.24 -1.16
C ILE A 280 1.71 39.75 -1.63
N HIS A 281 2.51 40.33 -0.74
CA HIS A 281 3.80 40.95 -1.08
C HIS A 281 4.85 39.96 -1.61
N ILE A 282 4.74 38.67 -1.28
CA ILE A 282 5.65 37.61 -1.74
C ILE A 282 5.24 37.09 -3.12
N ILE A 283 3.92 37.07 -3.37
CA ILE A 283 3.32 36.51 -4.58
C ILE A 283 3.22 37.56 -5.70
N GLU A 284 3.09 38.84 -5.33
CA GLU A 284 3.01 40.00 -6.23
C GLU A 284 4.02 39.99 -7.40
N PRO A 285 5.29 39.55 -7.24
CA PRO A 285 6.24 39.50 -8.35
C PRO A 285 5.95 38.41 -9.40
N PHE A 286 5.14 37.40 -9.06
CA PHE A 286 4.95 36.18 -9.86
C PHE A 286 3.57 36.07 -10.52
N VAL A 287 2.66 37.02 -10.26
CA VAL A 287 1.27 36.98 -10.77
C VAL A 287 0.98 38.13 -11.71
N ALA A 288 0.12 37.87 -12.70
CA ALA A 288 -0.34 38.89 -13.66
C ALA A 288 -1.56 39.68 -13.17
N GLY A 289 -2.30 39.16 -12.19
CA GLY A 289 -3.49 39.79 -11.66
C GLY A 289 -3.82 39.29 -10.25
N VAL A 290 -4.63 40.06 -9.54
CA VAL A 290 -5.07 39.80 -8.17
C VAL A 290 -6.58 39.96 -8.09
N GLY A 291 -7.25 38.95 -7.52
CA GLY A 291 -8.66 38.99 -7.20
C GLY A 291 -8.88 39.13 -5.69
N PHE A 292 -9.51 40.21 -5.24
CA PHE A 292 -9.91 40.39 -3.85
C PHE A 292 -11.33 39.87 -3.66
N VAL A 293 -11.48 38.80 -2.88
CA VAL A 293 -12.79 38.32 -2.44
C VAL A 293 -13.14 39.03 -1.14
N HIS A 294 -14.30 39.70 -1.14
CA HIS A 294 -14.88 40.31 0.04
C HIS A 294 -16.28 39.75 0.27
N ASN A 295 -16.69 39.57 1.52
CA ASN A 295 -18.02 39.11 1.86
C ASN A 295 -18.63 40.07 2.87
N GLU A 296 -19.52 40.93 2.41
CA GLU A 296 -20.25 41.87 3.28
C GLU A 296 -21.28 41.08 4.10
N ASP A 297 -21.16 41.17 5.43
CA ASP A 297 -22.07 40.54 6.42
C ASP A 297 -22.27 39.01 6.28
N GLY A 298 -21.40 38.31 5.55
CA GLY A 298 -21.51 36.87 5.31
C GLY A 298 -22.60 36.47 4.32
N ARG A 299 -23.27 37.43 3.67
CA ARG A 299 -24.45 37.20 2.83
C ARG A 299 -24.14 37.12 1.34
N CYS A 300 -23.11 37.81 0.86
CA CYS A 300 -22.75 37.85 -0.54
C CYS A 300 -21.23 37.98 -0.72
N SER A 301 -20.63 37.06 -1.47
CA SER A 301 -19.23 37.17 -1.87
C SER A 301 -19.13 38.02 -3.14
N VAL A 302 -18.40 39.12 -3.06
CA VAL A 302 -18.05 40.00 -4.17
C VAL A 302 -16.57 39.84 -4.52
N LEU A 303 -16.26 39.89 -5.82
CA LEU A 303 -14.89 39.74 -6.33
C LEU A 303 -14.48 41.03 -7.05
N ARG A 304 -13.39 41.63 -6.61
CA ARG A 304 -12.74 42.75 -7.29
C ARG A 304 -11.46 42.25 -7.96
N ASN A 305 -11.42 42.28 -9.28
CA ASN A 305 -10.24 41.89 -10.06
C ASN A 305 -9.41 43.12 -10.44
N LEU A 306 -8.10 43.02 -10.27
CA LEU A 306 -7.12 44.04 -10.67
C LEU A 306 -5.99 43.36 -11.44
N SER A 307 -5.49 44.01 -12.47
CA SER A 307 -4.17 43.70 -13.03
C SER A 307 -3.07 44.01 -12.01
N ILE A 308 -1.91 43.40 -12.17
CA ILE A 308 -0.78 43.66 -11.26
C ILE A 308 -0.28 45.11 -11.36
N GLU A 309 -0.41 45.74 -12.53
CA GLU A 309 -0.08 47.14 -12.76
C GLU A 309 -1.02 48.07 -11.98
N GLU A 310 -2.34 47.83 -12.05
CA GLU A 310 -3.34 48.59 -11.29
C GLU A 310 -3.12 48.45 -9.78
N TYR A 311 -2.86 47.23 -9.31
CA TYR A 311 -2.55 46.97 -7.90
C TYR A 311 -1.31 47.76 -7.43
N ARG A 312 -0.22 47.75 -8.21
CA ARG A 312 1.01 48.49 -7.88
C ARG A 312 0.78 49.99 -7.85
N ALA A 313 -0.01 50.54 -8.78
CA ALA A 313 -0.35 51.95 -8.82
C ALA A 313 -1.19 52.38 -7.59
N GLU A 314 -2.18 51.58 -7.19
CA GLU A 314 -2.97 51.84 -5.97
C GLU A 314 -2.11 51.78 -4.70
N LYS A 315 -1.23 50.78 -4.60
CA LYS A 315 -0.30 50.63 -3.48
C LYS A 315 0.65 51.82 -3.34
N GLN A 316 1.09 52.41 -4.45
CA GLN A 316 1.90 53.64 -4.44
C GLN A 316 1.09 54.85 -3.98
N ARG A 317 -0.16 55.00 -4.45
CA ARG A 317 -1.08 56.06 -4.00
C ARG A 317 -1.41 56.02 -2.51
N LEU A 318 -1.50 54.82 -1.93
CA LEU A 318 -1.80 54.62 -0.51
C LEU A 318 -0.58 54.81 0.41
N LYS A 319 0.64 54.80 -0.15
CA LYS A 319 1.90 54.98 0.59
C LYS A 319 2.44 56.41 0.54
N GLY A 320 1.99 57.23 -0.41
CA GLY A 320 2.29 58.67 -0.49
C GLY A 320 1.29 59.49 0.30
#